data_AF-A0A450Y8Y4-F1
#
_entry.id   AF-A0A450Y8Y4-F1
#
_cell.length_a   1.000
_cell.length_b   1.000
_cell.length_c   1.000
_cell.angle_alpha   90.00
_cell.angle_beta   90.00
_cell.angle_gamma   90.00
#
_symmetry.space_group_name_H-M   'P 1'
#
loop_
_entity.id
_entity.type
_entity.pdbx_description
1 polymer ?
#
loop_
_entity_poly.entity_id
_entity_poly.type
_entity_poly.pdbx_seq_one_letter_code
_entity_poly.pdbx_strand_id
1 'polypeptide(L)'
;DHISVERFEAQSERYLQELQEALKTQTYRPEAVKRVTIPKSDGKQRPLGIPTVKDRIVQSAVKIVIEPILLAYARERISAHELWIQTGKRL
;
A
#
# COMPACT_ATOMS: atom_id res chain seq x y z
N ASP A 1 15.44 1.39 2.66
CA ASP A 1 16.23 2.38 1.90
C ASP A 1 16.41 3.73 2.63
N HIS A 2 15.66 4.03 3.70
CA HIS A 2 15.75 5.29 4.46
C HIS A 2 15.46 6.55 3.64
N ILE A 3 14.78 6.41 2.51
CA ILE A 3 14.36 7.54 1.68
C ILE A 3 13.08 8.12 2.27
N SER A 4 13.11 9.42 2.59
CA SER A 4 11.92 10.14 3.07
C SER A 4 10.97 10.45 1.91
N VAL A 5 9.74 10.84 2.23
CA VAL A 5 8.75 11.22 1.20
C VAL A 5 9.21 12.48 0.47
N GLU A 6 9.74 13.46 1.20
CA GLU A 6 10.23 14.72 0.66
C GLU A 6 11.41 14.51 -0.29
N ARG A 7 12.35 13.63 0.09
CA ARG A 7 13.47 13.25 -0.79
C ARG A 7 13.00 12.53 -2.04
N PHE A 8 12.01 11.65 -1.90
CA PHE A 8 11.43 10.97 -3.04
C PHE A 8 10.76 11.94 -4.00
N GLU A 9 9.94 12.86 -3.47
CA GLU A 9 9.22 13.87 -4.23
C GLU A 9 10.16 14.77 -5.04
N ALA A 10 11.26 15.23 -4.41
CA ALA A 10 12.28 16.06 -5.04
C ALA A 10 12.95 15.42 -6.26
N GLN A 11 12.90 14.09 -6.39
CA GLN A 11 13.47 13.35 -7.53
C GLN A 11 12.43 12.38 -8.14
N SER A 12 11.15 12.71 -8.02
CA SER A 12 10.04 11.81 -8.31
C SER A 12 10.04 11.31 -9.75
N GLU A 13 10.32 12.17 -10.73
CA GLU A 13 10.40 11.78 -12.15
C GLU A 13 11.37 10.63 -12.37
N ARG A 14 12.60 10.77 -11.84
CA ARG A 14 13.63 9.73 -11.93
C ARG A 14 13.18 8.45 -11.24
N TYR A 15 12.71 8.53 -10.00
CA TYR A 15 12.33 7.34 -9.25
C TYR A 15 11.14 6.61 -9.88
N LEU A 16 10.17 7.34 -10.44
CA LEU A 16 9.03 6.76 -11.12
C LEU A 16 9.42 6.11 -12.46
N GLN A 17 10.35 6.70 -13.21
CA GLN A 17 10.89 6.10 -14.43
C GLN A 17 11.64 4.80 -14.13
N GLU A 18 12.55 4.81 -13.15
CA GLU A 18 13.27 3.60 -12.70
C GLU A 18 12.30 2.51 -12.26
N LEU A 19 11.27 2.88 -11.48
CA LEU A 19 10.26 1.95 -11.00
C LEU A 19 9.39 1.39 -12.13
N GLN A 20 8.98 2.23 -13.08
CA GLN A 20 8.20 1.81 -14.24
C GLN A 20 8.98 0.80 -15.08
N GLU A 21 10.26 1.07 -15.36
CA GLU A 21 11.11 0.17 -16.13
C GLU A 21 11.30 -1.16 -15.41
N ALA A 22 11.55 -1.13 -14.09
CA ALA A 22 11.68 -2.33 -13.29
C ALA A 22 10.42 -3.19 -13.28
N LEU A 23 9.23 -2.57 -13.26
CA LEU A 23 7.96 -3.28 -13.34
C LEU A 23 7.72 -3.87 -14.72
N LYS A 24 7.97 -3.11 -15.80
CA LYS A 24 7.82 -3.57 -17.18
C LYS A 24 8.73 -4.75 -17.51
N THR A 25 9.97 -4.69 -17.03
CA THR A 25 10.99 -5.74 -17.24
C THR A 25 10.89 -6.89 -16.24
N GLN A 26 9.92 -6.86 -15.31
CA GLN A 26 9.72 -7.87 -14.26
C GLN A 26 10.93 -8.03 -13.30
N THR A 27 11.79 -7.01 -13.23
CA THR A 27 12.98 -6.99 -12.38
C THR A 27 12.72 -6.34 -11.01
N TYR A 28 11.57 -5.69 -10.82
CA TYR A 28 11.17 -5.15 -9.53
C TYR A 28 11.19 -6.23 -8.42
N ARG A 29 11.80 -5.90 -7.29
CA ARG A 29 11.82 -6.71 -6.07
C ARG A 29 11.42 -5.83 -4.89
N PRO A 30 10.32 -6.16 -4.17
CA PRO A 30 9.92 -5.42 -2.99
C PRO A 30 11.00 -5.48 -1.90
N GLU A 31 11.16 -4.37 -1.17
CA GLU A 31 12.08 -4.31 -0.04
C GLU A 31 11.46 -4.87 1.24
N ALA A 32 12.32 -5.27 2.18
CA ALA A 32 11.86 -5.68 3.51
C ALA A 32 11.18 -4.53 4.26
N VAL A 33 10.00 -4.78 4.84
CA VAL A 33 9.27 -3.77 5.60
C VAL A 33 10.00 -3.40 6.89
N LYS A 34 10.10 -2.10 7.19
CA LYS A 34 10.67 -1.63 8.45
C LYS A 34 9.69 -1.91 9.59
N ARG A 35 10.14 -2.63 10.62
CA ARG A 35 9.34 -2.87 11.83
C ARG A 35 9.47 -1.69 12.79
N VAL A 36 8.34 -1.15 13.21
CA VAL A 36 8.25 -0.09 14.22
C VAL A 36 7.18 -0.46 15.21
N THR A 37 7.46 -0.34 16.50
CA THR A 37 6.47 -0.60 17.54
C THR A 37 5.96 0.71 18.09
N ILE A 38 4.64 0.87 18.14
CA ILE A 38 3.97 2.04 18.73
C ILE A 38 3.12 1.62 19.94
N PRO A 39 2.99 2.48 20.96
CA PRO A 39 2.11 2.21 22.09
C PRO A 39 0.64 2.26 21.65
N LYS A 40 -0.18 1.40 22.23
CA LYS A 40 -1.65 1.51 22.23
C LYS A 40 -2.11 2.26 23.48
N SER A 41 -3.35 2.73 23.46
CA SER A 41 -4.01 3.36 24.62
C SER A 41 -4.18 2.42 25.81
N ASP A 42 -4.22 1.10 25.59
CA ASP A 42 -4.35 0.06 26.62
C ASP A 42 -3.00 -0.39 27.20
N GLY A 43 -1.90 0.32 26.92
CA GLY A 43 -0.55 0.00 27.38
C GLY A 43 0.13 -1.15 26.62
N LYS A 44 -0.58 -1.82 25.70
CA LYS A 44 0.03 -2.85 24.83
C LYS A 44 0.78 -2.21 23.67
N GLN A 45 1.57 -3.02 22.97
CA GLN A 45 2.35 -2.59 21.81
C GLN A 45 1.66 -3.02 20.50
N ARG A 46 1.68 -2.15 19.48
CA ARG A 46 1.24 -2.47 18.11
C ARG A 46 2.47 -2.47 17.18
N PRO A 47 2.88 -3.64 16.66
CA PRO A 47 3.90 -3.68 15.63
C PRO A 47 3.31 -3.15 14.31
N LEU A 48 4.02 -2.24 13.67
CA LEU A 48 3.75 -1.75 12.32
C LEU A 48 4.83 -2.27 11.37
N GLY A 49 4.42 -2.62 10.15
CA GLY A 49 5.32 -2.79 9.02
C GLY A 49 5.22 -1.56 8.13
N ILE A 50 6.33 -0.85 7.95
CA ILE A 50 6.38 0.36 7.14
C ILE A 50 7.17 0.01 5.86
N PRO A 51 6.49 -0.11 4.69
CA PRO A 51 7.17 -0.31 3.41
C PRO A 51 7.93 0.94 2.98
N THR A 52 8.86 0.79 2.03
CA THR A 52 9.55 1.94 1.41
C THR A 52 8.58 2.83 0.64
N VAL A 53 8.98 4.06 0.29
CA VAL A 53 8.14 4.96 -0.53
C VAL A 53 7.80 4.29 -1.87
N LYS A 54 8.79 3.67 -2.53
CA LYS A 54 8.61 2.92 -3.78
C LYS A 54 7.59 1.80 -3.64
N ASP A 55 7.72 0.96 -2.60
CA ASP A 55 6.78 -0.15 -2.39
C ASP A 55 5.35 0.34 -2.14
N ARG A 56 5.17 1.42 -1.39
CA ARG A 56 3.84 2.00 -1.15
C ARG A 56 3.20 2.51 -2.44
N ILE A 57 3.99 3.08 -3.35
CA ILE A 57 3.51 3.51 -4.68
C ILE A 57 3.05 2.29 -5.49
N VAL A 58 3.86 1.23 -5.56
CA VAL A 58 3.49 0.00 -6.28
C VAL A 58 2.23 -0.63 -5.69
N GLN A 59 2.17 -0.78 -4.37
CA GLN A 59 0.99 -1.32 -3.67
C GLN A 59 -0.26 -0.49 -3.94
N SER A 60 -0.14 0.84 -3.96
CA SER A 60 -1.26 1.73 -4.25
C SER A 60 -1.72 1.62 -5.70
N ALA A 61 -0.78 1.55 -6.66
CA ALA A 61 -1.10 1.35 -8.07
C ALA A 61 -1.83 0.02 -8.30
N VAL A 62 -1.34 -1.06 -7.70
CA VAL A 62 -2.00 -2.37 -7.74
C VAL A 62 -3.39 -2.30 -7.13
N LYS A 63 -3.54 -1.65 -5.97
CA LYS A 63 -4.83 -1.48 -5.29
C LYS A 63 -5.85 -0.77 -6.19
N ILE A 64 -5.47 0.33 -6.84
CA ILE A 64 -6.36 1.11 -7.73
C ILE A 64 -6.95 0.23 -8.83
N VAL A 65 -6.17 -0.71 -9.39
CA VAL A 65 -6.60 -1.59 -10.48
C VAL A 65 -7.40 -2.79 -9.96
N ILE A 66 -6.94 -3.43 -8.89
CA ILE A 66 -7.50 -4.70 -8.41
C ILE A 66 -8.77 -4.49 -7.56
N GLU A 67 -8.79 -3.46 -6.70
CA GLU A 67 -9.88 -3.25 -5.74
C GLU A 67 -11.27 -3.14 -6.41
N PRO A 68 -11.48 -2.39 -7.50
CA PRO A 68 -12.78 -2.33 -8.17
C PRO A 68 -13.29 -3.71 -8.65
N ILE A 69 -12.38 -4.56 -9.15
CA ILE A 69 -12.69 -5.90 -9.64
C ILE A 69 -13.11 -6.79 -8.48
N LEU A 70 -12.33 -6.78 -7.39
CA LEU A 70 -12.64 -7.56 -6.20
C LEU A 70 -13.94 -7.10 -5.53
N LEU A 71 -14.19 -5.79 -5.47
CA LEU A 71 -15.41 -5.26 -4.89
C LEU A 71 -16.65 -5.57 -5.74
N ALA A 72 -16.54 -5.57 -7.06
CA ALA A 72 -17.63 -6.00 -7.93
C ALA A 72 -18.01 -7.46 -7.63
N TYR A 73 -17.03 -8.36 -7.56
CA TYR A 73 -17.24 -9.76 -7.20
C TYR A 73 -17.82 -9.94 -5.78
N ALA A 74 -17.33 -9.16 -4.81
CA ALA A 74 -17.75 -9.25 -3.42
C ALA A 74 -19.20 -8.79 -3.19
N ARG A 75 -19.66 -7.76 -3.91
CA ARG A 75 -21.01 -7.19 -3.77
C ARG A 75 -22.14 -8.19 -4.06
N GLU A 76 -21.86 -9.20 -4.87
CA GLU A 76 -22.84 -10.25 -5.19
C GLU A 76 -22.93 -11.34 -4.12
N ARG A 77 -22.02 -11.34 -3.12
CA ARG A 77 -21.84 -12.45 -2.17
C ARG A 77 -21.82 -12.04 -0.70
N ILE A 78 -21.73 -10.73 -0.42
CA ILE A 78 -21.43 -10.20 0.91
C ILE A 78 -22.47 -9.13 1.29
N SER A 79 -22.93 -9.16 2.54
CA SER A 79 -23.91 -8.18 3.04
C SER A 79 -23.33 -6.76 3.14
N ALA A 80 -24.20 -5.74 3.09
CA ALA A 80 -23.77 -4.34 3.19
C ALA A 80 -22.95 -4.04 4.48
N HIS A 81 -23.21 -4.77 5.57
CA HIS A 81 -22.47 -4.66 6.83
C HIS A 81 -21.01 -5.12 6.70
N GLU A 82 -20.78 -6.23 6.03
CA GLU A 82 -19.45 -6.77 5.80
C GLU A 82 -18.67 -5.93 4.76
N LEU A 83 -19.36 -5.32 3.79
CA LEU A 83 -18.76 -4.39 2.85
C LEU A 83 -18.23 -3.12 3.55
N TRP A 84 -18.91 -2.64 4.59
CA TRP A 84 -18.44 -1.51 5.42
C TRP A 84 -17.15 -1.86 6.19
N ILE A 85 -17.08 -3.05 6.79
CA ILE A 85 -15.89 -3.53 7.51
C ILE A 85 -14.67 -3.56 6.57
N GLN A 86 -14.86 -3.96 5.32
CA GLN A 86 -13.76 -4.09 4.35
C GLN A 86 -13.34 -2.76 3.70
N THR A 87 -14.29 -1.87 3.41
CA THR A 87 -14.00 -0.67 2.60
C THR A 87 -13.93 0.63 3.40
N GLY A 88 -14.43 0.65 4.64
CA GLY A 88 -14.53 1.86 5.47
C GLY A 88 -15.47 2.93 4.93
N LYS A 89 -16.15 2.69 3.80
CA LYS A 89 -17.17 3.56 3.23
C LYS A 89 -18.54 3.09 3.71
N ARG A 90 -19.30 4.02 4.29
CA ARG A 90 -20.73 3.81 4.58
C ARG A 90 -21.50 4.16 3.31
N LEU A 91 -22.20 3.18 2.73
CA LEU A 91 -23.20 3.44 1.69
C LEU A 91 -24.50 3.90 2.33
#